data_AF-A0A1I1BV79-F1
#
_entry.id   AF-A0A1I1BV79-F1
#
_cell.length_a   1.000
_cell.length_b   1.000
_cell.length_c   1.000
_cell.angle_alpha   90.00
_cell.angle_beta   90.00
_cell.angle_gamma   90.00
#
_symmetry.space_group_name_H-M   'P 1'
#
loop_
_entity.id
_entity.type
_entity.pdbx_description
1 polymer ?
#
loop_
_entity_poly.entity_id
_entity_poly.type
_entity_poly.pdbx_seq_one_letter_code
_entity_poly.pdbx_strand_id
1 'polypeptide(L)'
;MTRKKILGSHVKRLLSGVSDHGRKHLTEVETDLVQTGILLEEAIEKLSFNFMAIHAAVAAQQDTIAMLLDGGVPPAEQREKLLALQDEVGGYVNAAITSLQFQDMTSQLIERTLKRVTGLREFLGTLGSHGAEMLPESDNEEIVALLGRVSMALAIQSLELRSVLRKAVSQQHLESGDIELF
;
A
#
# COMPACT_ATOMS: atom_id res chain seq x y z
N MET A 1 2.99 4.97 48.74
CA MET A 1 1.90 5.57 47.92
C MET A 1 0.57 5.00 48.39
N THR A 2 -0.54 5.75 48.34
CA THR A 2 -1.87 5.22 48.69
C THR A 2 -2.39 4.30 47.59
N ARG A 3 -3.16 3.24 47.92
CA ARG A 3 -3.71 2.25 46.96
C ARG A 3 -4.42 2.90 45.75
N LYS A 4 -5.17 3.98 45.98
CA LYS A 4 -5.81 4.78 44.92
C LYS A 4 -4.82 5.39 43.91
N LYS A 5 -3.63 5.82 44.35
CA LYS A 5 -2.59 6.37 43.46
C LYS A 5 -1.98 5.31 42.55
N ILE A 6 -1.88 4.06 43.02
CA ILE A 6 -1.35 2.93 42.24
C ILE A 6 -2.37 2.51 41.18
N LEU A 7 -3.63 2.31 41.55
CA LEU A 7 -4.67 1.99 40.58
C LEU A 7 -4.78 3.05 39.48
N GLY A 8 -4.79 4.34 39.84
CA GLY A 8 -4.84 5.44 38.88
C GLY A 8 -3.64 5.47 37.92
N SER A 9 -2.43 5.10 38.37
CA SER A 9 -1.26 5.06 37.49
C SER A 9 -1.30 3.90 36.49
N HIS A 10 -1.81 2.73 36.91
CA HIS A 10 -2.01 1.59 36.03
C HIS A 10 -3.08 1.86 34.97
N VAL A 11 -4.22 2.43 35.36
CA VAL A 11 -5.28 2.82 34.42
C VAL A 11 -4.76 3.86 33.43
N LYS A 12 -4.06 4.91 33.92
CA LYS A 12 -3.47 5.94 33.05
C LYS A 12 -2.52 5.31 32.03
N ARG A 13 -1.63 4.42 32.47
CA ARG A 13 -0.66 3.74 31.60
C ARG A 13 -1.33 2.87 30.54
N LEU A 14 -2.38 2.14 30.91
CA LEU A 14 -3.13 1.32 29.97
C LEU A 14 -3.83 2.20 28.92
N LEU A 15 -4.56 3.23 29.36
CA LEU A 15 -5.29 4.13 28.46
C LEU A 15 -4.35 4.91 27.54
N SER A 16 -3.22 5.40 28.05
CA SER A 16 -2.22 6.06 27.22
C SER A 16 -1.59 5.08 26.22
N GLY A 17 -1.27 3.86 26.64
CA GLY A 17 -0.68 2.84 25.78
C GLY A 17 -1.62 2.44 24.63
N VAL A 18 -2.90 2.22 24.93
CA VAL A 18 -3.93 1.90 23.92
C VAL A 18 -4.14 3.06 22.96
N SER A 19 -4.25 4.29 23.49
CA SER A 19 -4.46 5.49 22.67
C SER A 19 -3.27 5.77 21.74
N ASP A 20 -2.04 5.75 22.26
CA ASP A 20 -0.85 6.01 21.48
C ASP A 20 -0.62 4.94 20.41
N HIS A 21 -0.85 3.67 20.75
CA HIS A 21 -0.68 2.56 19.83
C HIS A 21 -1.75 2.55 18.73
N GLY A 22 -3.02 2.73 19.12
CA GLY A 22 -4.14 2.83 18.18
C GLY A 22 -3.94 3.99 17.21
N ARG A 23 -3.64 5.18 17.71
CA ARG A 23 -3.34 6.36 16.88
C ARG A 23 -2.22 6.08 15.90
N LYS A 24 -1.11 5.50 16.37
CA LYS A 24 0.03 5.21 15.49
C LYS A 24 -0.34 4.26 14.35
N HIS A 25 -1.03 3.16 14.63
CA HIS A 25 -1.41 2.21 13.59
C HIS A 25 -2.42 2.79 12.61
N LEU A 26 -3.38 3.58 13.09
CA LEU A 26 -4.33 4.27 12.22
C LEU A 26 -3.61 5.27 11.32
N THR A 27 -2.69 6.08 11.84
CA THR A 27 -1.89 7.01 11.00
C THR A 27 -1.05 6.26 9.96
N GLU A 28 -0.47 5.12 10.31
CA GLU A 28 0.28 4.30 9.36
C GLU A 28 -0.62 3.68 8.27
N VAL A 29 -1.83 3.22 8.64
CA VAL A 29 -2.86 2.75 7.69
C VAL A 29 -3.31 3.89 6.77
N GLU A 30 -3.60 5.06 7.31
CA GLU A 30 -3.96 6.26 6.54
C GLU A 30 -2.86 6.60 5.52
N THR A 31 -1.60 6.55 5.95
CA THR A 31 -0.46 6.82 5.06
C THR A 31 -0.37 5.79 3.93
N ASP A 32 -0.46 4.49 4.25
CA ASP A 32 -0.38 3.42 3.25
C ASP A 32 -1.58 3.50 2.25
N LEU A 33 -2.77 3.89 2.73
CA LEU A 33 -3.97 4.10 1.87
C LEU A 33 -3.85 5.33 0.97
N VAL A 34 -3.38 6.47 1.51
CA VAL A 34 -3.14 7.68 0.70
C VAL A 34 -2.11 7.39 -0.39
N GLN A 35 -1.03 6.69 -0.05
CA GLN A 35 -0.02 6.30 -1.02
C GLN A 35 -0.58 5.36 -2.10
N THR A 36 -1.46 4.43 -1.72
CA THR A 36 -2.17 3.55 -2.67
C THR A 36 -3.01 4.38 -3.65
N GLY A 37 -3.73 5.39 -3.15
CA GLY A 37 -4.52 6.31 -3.99
C GLY A 37 -3.67 7.05 -5.02
N ILE A 38 -2.54 7.63 -4.59
CA ILE A 38 -1.61 8.35 -5.47
C ILE A 38 -1.06 7.42 -6.56
N LEU A 39 -0.61 6.21 -6.20
CA LEU A 39 -0.08 5.24 -7.17
C LEU A 39 -1.13 4.80 -8.19
N LEU A 40 -2.39 4.64 -7.78
CA LEU A 40 -3.48 4.30 -8.69
C LEU A 40 -3.79 5.44 -9.65
N GLU A 41 -3.76 6.69 -9.19
CA GLU A 41 -3.98 7.87 -10.04
C GLU A 41 -2.86 8.00 -11.09
N GLU A 42 -1.59 7.94 -10.66
CA GLU A 42 -0.44 7.95 -11.57
C GLU A 42 -0.49 6.81 -12.59
N ALA A 43 -0.91 5.62 -12.16
CA ALA A 43 -1.06 4.47 -13.03
C ALA A 43 -2.13 4.68 -14.10
N ILE A 44 -3.30 5.20 -13.71
CA ILE A 44 -4.41 5.49 -14.63
C ILE A 44 -3.96 6.54 -15.65
N GLU A 45 -3.30 7.60 -15.21
CA GLU A 45 -2.78 8.65 -16.09
C GLU A 45 -1.78 8.10 -17.11
N LYS A 46 -0.77 7.35 -16.63
CA LYS A 46 0.27 6.76 -17.50
C LYS A 46 -0.31 5.75 -18.50
N LEU A 47 -1.18 4.86 -18.05
CA LEU A 47 -1.84 3.90 -18.94
C LEU A 47 -2.71 4.62 -19.97
N SER A 48 -3.52 5.59 -19.54
CA SER A 48 -4.38 6.37 -20.45
C SER A 48 -3.56 7.11 -21.49
N PHE A 49 -2.47 7.76 -21.08
CA PHE A 49 -1.53 8.42 -21.99
C PHE A 49 -0.96 7.44 -23.01
N ASN A 50 -0.40 6.32 -22.56
CA ASN A 50 0.20 5.33 -23.46
C ASN A 50 -0.83 4.73 -24.44
N PHE A 51 -2.05 4.40 -23.98
CA PHE A 51 -3.11 3.91 -24.85
C PHE A 51 -3.54 4.93 -25.89
N MET A 52 -3.70 6.20 -25.52
CA MET A 52 -4.02 7.27 -26.46
C MET A 52 -2.91 7.48 -27.47
N ALA A 53 -1.65 7.41 -27.04
CA ALA A 53 -0.49 7.57 -27.91
C ALA A 53 -0.36 6.41 -28.91
N ILE A 54 -0.57 5.16 -28.46
CA ILE A 54 -0.65 3.98 -29.33
C ILE A 54 -1.76 4.18 -30.38
N HIS A 55 -2.96 4.57 -29.94
CA HIS A 55 -4.08 4.80 -30.86
C HIS A 55 -3.75 5.88 -31.88
N ALA A 56 -3.15 7.00 -31.47
CA ALA A 56 -2.77 8.08 -32.36
C ALA A 56 -1.72 7.63 -33.39
N ALA A 57 -0.69 6.87 -32.96
CA ALA A 57 0.33 6.34 -33.84
C ALA A 57 -0.25 5.33 -34.85
N VAL A 58 -1.12 4.43 -34.40
CA VAL A 58 -1.83 3.48 -35.29
C VAL A 58 -2.77 4.20 -36.27
N ALA A 59 -3.47 5.23 -35.82
CA ALA A 59 -4.32 6.06 -36.69
C ALA A 59 -3.49 6.78 -37.76
N ALA A 60 -2.31 7.30 -37.40
CA ALA A 60 -1.40 7.97 -38.33
C ALA A 60 -0.82 7.03 -39.40
N GLN A 61 -0.85 5.71 -39.20
CA GLN A 61 -0.44 4.70 -40.18
C GLN A 61 -1.55 4.36 -41.19
N GLN A 62 -2.83 4.65 -40.88
CA GLN A 62 -3.98 4.18 -41.68
C GLN A 62 -3.95 4.64 -43.13
N ASP A 63 -3.60 5.90 -43.40
CA ASP A 63 -3.55 6.44 -44.76
C ASP A 63 -2.50 5.73 -45.63
N THR A 64 -1.36 5.40 -45.04
CA THR A 64 -0.27 4.68 -45.73
C THR A 64 -0.65 3.21 -45.95
N ILE A 65 -1.34 2.59 -44.99
CA ILE A 65 -1.87 1.23 -45.12
C ILE A 65 -2.95 1.18 -46.21
N ALA A 66 -3.88 2.14 -46.24
CA ALA A 66 -4.92 2.22 -47.27
C ALA A 66 -4.30 2.34 -48.67
N MET A 67 -3.29 3.19 -48.85
CA MET A 67 -2.55 3.31 -50.11
C MET A 67 -1.89 1.99 -50.54
N LEU A 68 -1.29 1.25 -49.60
CA LEU A 68 -0.69 -0.06 -49.87
C LEU A 68 -1.75 -1.10 -50.29
N LEU A 69 -2.92 -1.10 -49.64
CA LEU A 69 -4.03 -2.00 -49.97
C LEU A 69 -4.62 -1.72 -51.36
N ASP A 70 -4.61 -0.47 -51.79
CA ASP A 70 -5.01 -0.06 -53.14
C ASP A 70 -3.94 -0.38 -54.21
N GLY A 71 -2.84 -1.04 -53.83
CA GLY A 71 -1.73 -1.40 -54.72
C GLY A 71 -0.75 -0.26 -55.01
N GLY A 72 -0.86 0.85 -54.28
CA GLY A 72 0.07 1.97 -54.36
C GLY A 72 1.43 1.66 -53.74
N VAL A 73 2.47 2.37 -54.19
CA VAL A 73 3.81 2.29 -53.60
C VAL A 73 4.08 3.57 -52.82
N PRO A 74 4.17 3.52 -51.48
CA PRO A 74 4.41 4.72 -50.69
C PRO A 74 5.77 5.35 -51.03
N PRO A 75 5.86 6.70 -51.11
CA PRO A 75 7.11 7.43 -51.21
C PRO A 75 8.09 7.04 -50.09
N ALA A 76 9.38 7.27 -50.32
CA ALA A 76 10.43 6.96 -49.33
C ALA A 76 10.16 7.63 -47.97
N GLU A 77 9.70 8.87 -47.98
CA GLU A 77 9.34 9.63 -46.77
C GLU A 77 8.18 8.99 -45.98
N GLN A 78 7.15 8.48 -46.66
CA GLN A 78 6.03 7.80 -45.99
C GLN A 78 6.45 6.43 -45.44
N ARG A 79 7.37 5.74 -46.12
CA ARG A 79 7.96 4.50 -45.60
C ARG A 79 8.80 4.74 -44.34
N GLU A 80 9.62 5.79 -44.34
CA GLU A 80 10.41 6.18 -43.18
C GLU A 80 9.51 6.57 -42.00
N LYS A 81 8.47 7.36 -42.26
CA LYS A 81 7.46 7.71 -41.25
C LYS A 81 6.72 6.49 -40.70
N LEU A 82 6.39 5.51 -41.54
CA LEU A 82 5.73 4.27 -41.10
C LEU A 82 6.61 3.47 -40.12
N LEU A 83 7.91 3.36 -40.41
CA LEU A 83 8.89 2.71 -39.53
C LEU A 83 9.04 3.47 -38.20
N ALA A 84 9.15 4.80 -38.25
CA ALA A 84 9.21 5.61 -37.04
C ALA A 84 7.97 5.44 -36.15
N LEU A 85 6.77 5.43 -36.74
CA LEU A 85 5.52 5.18 -35.99
C LEU A 85 5.46 3.77 -35.40
N GLN A 86 6.03 2.77 -36.08
CA GLN A 86 6.13 1.42 -35.54
C GLN A 86 7.01 1.39 -34.28
N ASP A 87 8.16 2.06 -34.33
CA ASP A 87 9.06 2.16 -33.17
C ASP A 87 8.40 2.93 -32.02
N GLU A 88 7.67 4.00 -32.30
CA GLU A 88 6.89 4.75 -31.30
C GLU A 88 5.83 3.86 -30.63
N VAL A 89 5.06 3.08 -31.40
CA VAL A 89 4.08 2.13 -30.85
C VAL A 89 4.77 1.14 -29.93
N GLY A 90 5.93 0.58 -30.32
CA GLY A 90 6.72 -0.30 -29.48
C GLY A 90 7.15 0.37 -28.16
N GLY A 91 7.58 1.63 -28.23
CA GLY A 91 7.94 2.44 -27.07
C GLY A 91 6.77 2.64 -26.10
N TYR A 92 5.59 3.03 -26.60
CA TYR A 92 4.40 3.22 -25.76
C TYR A 92 3.88 1.91 -25.17
N VAL A 93 3.95 0.80 -25.90
CA VAL A 93 3.59 -0.52 -25.38
C VAL A 93 4.52 -0.91 -24.23
N ASN A 94 5.84 -0.75 -24.40
CA ASN A 94 6.79 -1.03 -23.33
C ASN A 94 6.56 -0.14 -22.11
N ALA A 95 6.31 1.16 -22.31
CA ALA A 95 5.99 2.09 -21.22
C ALA A 95 4.69 1.71 -20.50
N ALA A 96 3.67 1.24 -21.22
CA ALA A 96 2.43 0.73 -20.63
C ALA A 96 2.66 -0.53 -19.79
N ILE A 97 3.47 -1.47 -20.30
CA ILE A 97 3.84 -2.69 -19.57
C ILE A 97 4.60 -2.36 -18.29
N THR A 98 5.62 -1.49 -18.36
CA THR A 98 6.35 -1.03 -17.17
C THR A 98 5.42 -0.34 -16.19
N SER A 99 4.44 0.43 -16.68
CA SER A 99 3.47 1.09 -15.81
C SER A 99 2.69 0.06 -14.97
N LEU A 100 2.36 -1.12 -15.50
CA LEU A 100 1.64 -2.18 -14.76
C LEU A 100 2.32 -2.63 -13.47
N GLN A 101 3.60 -2.32 -13.24
CA GLN A 101 4.29 -2.53 -11.97
C GLN A 101 3.60 -1.83 -10.78
N PHE A 102 2.77 -0.80 -11.02
CA PHE A 102 1.92 -0.21 -9.98
C PHE A 102 1.05 -1.26 -9.28
N GLN A 103 0.65 -2.33 -9.99
CA GLN A 103 -0.19 -3.39 -9.44
C GLN A 103 0.51 -4.14 -8.32
N ASP A 104 1.81 -4.40 -8.46
CA ASP A 104 2.61 -5.03 -7.42
C ASP A 104 2.77 -4.08 -6.22
N MET A 105 3.12 -2.82 -6.48
CA MET A 105 3.28 -1.81 -5.42
C MET A 105 1.99 -1.60 -4.61
N THR A 106 0.84 -1.49 -5.29
CA THR A 106 -0.46 -1.33 -4.64
C THR A 106 -0.85 -2.59 -3.87
N SER A 107 -0.58 -3.78 -4.40
CA SER A 107 -0.80 -5.05 -3.68
C SER A 107 0.00 -5.12 -2.38
N GLN A 108 1.26 -4.70 -2.40
CA GLN A 108 2.11 -4.64 -1.21
C GLN A 108 1.58 -3.66 -0.16
N LEU A 109 1.14 -2.46 -0.57
CA LEU A 109 0.57 -1.47 0.35
C LEU A 109 -0.76 -1.95 0.95
N ILE A 110 -1.60 -2.61 0.17
CA ILE A 110 -2.86 -3.21 0.65
C ILE A 110 -2.55 -4.33 1.66
N GLU A 111 -1.59 -5.22 1.36
CA GLU A 111 -1.19 -6.28 2.30
C GLU A 111 -0.66 -5.70 3.62
N ARG A 112 0.16 -4.64 3.55
CA ARG A 112 0.65 -3.92 4.73
C ARG A 112 -0.50 -3.29 5.52
N THR A 113 -1.45 -2.66 4.84
CA THR A 113 -2.66 -2.10 5.44
C THR A 113 -3.45 -3.17 6.18
N LEU A 114 -3.70 -4.31 5.54
CA LEU A 114 -4.42 -5.44 6.13
C LEU A 114 -3.71 -6.00 7.36
N LYS A 115 -2.38 -6.14 7.32
CA LYS A 115 -1.58 -6.58 8.48
C LYS A 115 -1.70 -5.61 9.65
N ARG A 116 -1.65 -4.30 9.41
CA ARG A 116 -1.80 -3.28 10.47
C ARG A 116 -3.20 -3.29 11.08
N VAL A 117 -4.24 -3.35 10.24
CA VAL A 117 -5.64 -3.39 10.71
C VAL A 117 -5.90 -4.67 11.51
N THR A 118 -5.42 -5.82 11.02
CA THR A 118 -5.56 -7.11 11.72
C THR A 118 -4.85 -7.08 13.06
N GLY A 119 -3.62 -6.57 13.09
CA GLY A 119 -2.85 -6.39 14.33
C GLY A 119 -3.53 -5.47 15.33
N LEU A 120 -4.08 -4.34 14.87
CA LEU A 120 -4.84 -3.43 15.73
C LEU A 120 -6.10 -4.11 16.28
N ARG A 121 -6.82 -4.89 15.46
CA ARG A 121 -7.98 -5.66 15.90
C ARG A 121 -7.61 -6.70 16.96
N GLU A 122 -6.52 -7.44 16.77
CA GLU A 122 -6.03 -8.43 17.74
C GLU A 122 -5.56 -7.78 19.05
N PHE A 123 -4.89 -6.64 18.95
CA PHE A 123 -4.52 -5.80 20.10
C PHE A 123 -5.76 -5.38 20.90
N LEU A 124 -6.80 -4.86 20.23
CA LEU A 124 -8.06 -4.49 20.89
C LEU A 124 -8.84 -5.70 21.42
N GLY A 125 -8.79 -6.84 20.74
CA GLY A 125 -9.36 -8.10 21.22
C GLY A 125 -8.68 -8.62 22.49
N THR A 126 -7.36 -8.43 22.60
CA THR A 126 -6.59 -8.75 23.81
C THR A 126 -7.04 -7.86 24.98
N LEU A 127 -7.27 -6.57 24.73
CA LEU A 127 -7.84 -5.67 25.74
C LEU A 127 -9.25 -6.11 26.17
N GLY A 128 -10.12 -6.47 25.22
CA GLY A 128 -11.49 -6.88 25.49
C GLY A 128 -11.60 -8.20 26.27
N SER A 129 -10.81 -9.21 25.90
CA SER A 129 -10.78 -10.52 26.57
C SER A 129 -10.34 -10.41 28.03
N HIS A 130 -9.27 -9.68 28.31
CA HIS A 130 -8.82 -9.47 29.68
C HIS A 130 -9.74 -8.52 30.46
N GLY A 131 -10.40 -7.57 29.78
CA GLY A 131 -11.44 -6.73 30.40
C GLY A 131 -12.63 -7.56 30.88
N ALA A 132 -13.00 -8.63 30.18
CA ALA A 132 -14.07 -9.53 30.60
C ALA A 132 -13.73 -10.38 31.84
N GLU A 133 -12.45 -10.52 32.18
CA GLU A 133 -12.01 -11.14 33.44
C GLU A 133 -12.19 -10.22 34.66
N MET A 134 -12.45 -8.92 34.45
CA MET A 134 -12.76 -7.98 35.55
C MET A 134 -14.19 -8.19 36.03
N LEU A 135 -14.32 -8.72 37.25
CA LEU A 135 -15.60 -8.79 37.93
C LEU A 135 -15.88 -7.45 38.66
N PRO A 136 -17.16 -7.04 38.78
CA PRO A 136 -17.53 -5.84 39.53
C PRO A 136 -17.08 -5.87 41.00
N GLU A 137 -16.87 -7.07 41.55
CA GLU A 137 -16.48 -7.30 42.95
C GLU A 137 -14.97 -7.51 43.14
N SER A 138 -14.16 -7.44 42.08
CA SER A 138 -12.71 -7.60 42.18
C SER A 138 -12.08 -6.53 43.08
N ASP A 139 -11.17 -6.94 43.98
CA ASP A 139 -10.44 -5.98 44.82
C ASP A 139 -9.39 -5.23 43.98
N ASN A 140 -8.99 -4.05 44.46
CA ASN A 140 -8.02 -3.16 43.83
C ASN A 140 -6.68 -3.85 43.53
N GLU A 141 -6.25 -4.83 44.32
CA GLU A 141 -5.01 -5.57 44.08
C GLU A 141 -5.15 -6.51 42.88
N GLU A 142 -6.28 -7.20 42.74
CA GLU A 142 -6.61 -8.04 41.57
C GLU A 142 -6.73 -7.19 40.29
N ILE A 143 -7.40 -6.04 40.40
CA ILE A 143 -7.52 -5.08 39.30
C ILE A 143 -6.15 -4.57 38.86
N VAL A 144 -5.28 -4.17 39.80
CA VAL A 144 -3.93 -3.69 39.48
C VAL A 144 -3.09 -4.79 38.82
N ALA A 145 -3.17 -6.02 39.32
CA ALA A 145 -2.46 -7.16 38.73
C ALA A 145 -2.92 -7.43 37.30
N LEU A 146 -4.23 -7.44 37.06
CA LEU A 146 -4.80 -7.62 35.73
C LEU A 146 -4.40 -6.48 34.78
N LEU A 147 -4.56 -5.21 35.17
CA LEU A 147 -4.13 -4.06 34.36
C LEU A 147 -2.63 -4.11 34.04
N GLY A 148 -1.83 -4.62 34.97
CA GLY A 148 -0.41 -4.90 34.75
C GLY A 148 -0.16 -5.94 33.67
N ARG A 149 -0.86 -7.09 33.73
CA ARG A 149 -0.78 -8.16 32.72
C ARG A 149 -1.22 -7.68 31.34
N VAL A 150 -2.35 -6.97 31.26
CA VAL A 150 -2.84 -6.39 30.00
C VAL A 150 -1.83 -5.41 29.42
N SER A 151 -1.32 -4.48 30.23
CA SER A 151 -0.31 -3.51 29.77
C SER A 151 0.94 -4.19 29.20
N MET A 152 1.35 -5.32 29.80
CA MET A 152 2.51 -6.08 29.33
C MET A 152 2.22 -6.85 28.05
N ALA A 153 1.08 -7.54 27.95
CA ALA A 153 0.66 -8.25 26.73
C ALA A 153 0.55 -7.29 25.53
N LEU A 154 -0.08 -6.13 25.74
CA LEU A 154 -0.21 -5.08 24.73
C LEU A 154 1.15 -4.51 24.30
N ALA A 155 2.11 -4.37 25.22
CA ALA A 155 3.45 -3.90 24.89
C ALA A 155 4.23 -4.91 24.02
N ILE A 156 4.06 -6.22 24.27
CA ILE A 156 4.70 -7.29 23.49
C ILE A 156 4.13 -7.33 22.07
N GLN A 157 2.80 -7.39 21.92
CA GLN A 157 2.13 -7.38 20.61
C GLN A 157 2.51 -6.14 19.79
N SER A 158 2.61 -4.98 20.45
CA SER A 158 3.06 -3.74 19.81
C SER A 158 4.47 -3.82 19.23
N LEU A 159 5.39 -4.49 19.94
CA LEU A 159 6.76 -4.68 19.47
C LEU A 159 6.82 -5.66 18.28
N GLU A 160 6.05 -6.75 18.35
CA GLU A 160 5.96 -7.74 17.29
C GLU A 160 5.40 -7.13 15.99
N LEU A 161 4.30 -6.38 16.08
CA LEU A 161 3.73 -5.71 14.91
C LEU A 161 4.75 -4.78 14.25
N ARG A 162 5.47 -3.98 15.04
CA ARG A 162 6.53 -3.09 14.52
C ARG A 162 7.68 -3.84 13.86
N SER A 163 8.05 -5.01 14.38
CA SER A 163 9.13 -5.85 13.83
C SER A 163 8.76 -6.41 12.45
N VAL A 164 7.54 -6.95 12.32
CA VAL A 164 7.01 -7.49 11.06
C VAL A 164 6.91 -6.38 10.00
N LEU A 165 6.46 -5.18 10.39
CA LEU A 165 6.27 -4.05 9.49
C LEU A 165 7.58 -3.41 9.00
N ARG A 166 8.66 -3.45 9.79
CA ARG A 166 9.98 -2.92 9.39
C ARG A 166 10.68 -3.75 8.30
N LYS A 167 10.41 -5.05 8.22
CA LYS A 167 11.09 -5.94 7.27
C LYS A 167 10.49 -5.92 5.86
N ALA A 168 9.36 -5.23 5.66
CA ALA A 168 8.53 -5.37 4.47
C ALA A 168 8.74 -4.29 3.38
N VAL A 169 9.88 -3.58 3.34
CA VAL A 169 10.09 -2.49 2.35
C VAL A 169 11.43 -2.62 1.65
N SER A 170 11.42 -2.85 0.33
CA SER A 170 12.62 -2.72 -0.52
C SER A 170 12.43 -1.91 -1.80
N GLN A 171 11.24 -1.35 -2.10
CA GLN A 171 11.06 -0.60 -3.35
C GLN A 171 10.19 0.65 -3.15
N GLN A 172 10.77 1.82 -3.44
CA GLN A 172 10.15 3.14 -3.22
C GLN A 172 9.76 3.84 -4.52
N HIS A 173 10.23 3.37 -5.67
CA HIS A 173 10.01 4.03 -6.97
C HIS A 173 9.75 3.00 -8.08
N LEU A 174 8.83 3.35 -8.98
CA LEU A 174 8.53 2.62 -10.22
C LEU A 174 9.76 2.49 -11.15
N GLU A 175 10.76 3.35 -11.01
CA GLU A 175 11.96 3.34 -11.86
C GLU A 175 13.06 2.38 -11.40
N SER A 176 12.96 1.76 -10.22
CA SER A 176 14.08 1.02 -9.61
C SER A 176 14.04 -0.50 -9.80
N GLY A 177 13.37 -1.01 -10.83
CA GLY A 177 13.35 -2.43 -11.15
C GLY A 177 13.76 -2.66 -12.61
N ASP A 178 15.04 -2.95 -12.84
CA ASP A 178 15.50 -3.47 -14.13
C ASP A 178 14.71 -4.74 -14.45
N ILE A 179 13.97 -4.73 -15.56
CA ILE A 179 13.36 -5.93 -16.11
C ILE A 179 14.46 -6.67 -16.87
N GLU A 180 14.98 -7.76 -16.32
CA GLU A 180 15.59 -8.81 -17.13
C GLU A 180 14.49 -9.40 -18.02
N LEU A 181 14.47 -8.96 -19.28
CA LEU A 181 13.66 -9.55 -20.34
C LEU A 181 14.13 -10.99 -20.55
N PHE A 182 13.29 -11.97 -20.20
CA PHE A 182 13.42 -13.35 -20.67
C PHE A 182 12.75 -13.51 -22.03
#